data_AF-A0A6N9VEU0-F1
#
_entry.id   AF-A0A6N9VEU0-F1
#
_cell.length_a   1.000
_cell.length_b   1.000
_cell.length_c   1.000
_cell.angle_alpha   90.00
_cell.angle_beta   90.00
_cell.angle_gamma   90.00
#
_symmetry.space_group_name_H-M   'P 1'
#
loop_
_entity.id
_entity.type
_entity.pdbx_description
1 polymer ?
#
loop_
_entity_poly.entity_id
_entity_poly.type
_entity_poly.pdbx_seq_one_letter_code
_entity_poly.pdbx_strand_id
1 'polypeptide(L)'
;LRRPLLVTGGPGVGKSSLAHSVADELGLGEVLRWPVVSRSTLQDGLYHYDAIARLQDVQIAAHSGTATEPGAPGSVESIGDYLRLGPLGTALLPGELPRVL
;
A
#
# COMPACT_ATOMS: atom_id res chain seq x y z
N LEU A 1 -7.66 -3.60 -20.04
CA LEU A 1 -8.80 -3.82 -19.12
C LEU A 1 -8.25 -4.23 -17.76
N ARG A 2 -8.15 -3.31 -16.79
CA ARG A 2 -7.75 -3.57 -15.39
C ARG A 2 -8.86 -3.04 -14.48
N ARG A 3 -10.07 -3.57 -14.65
CA ARG A 3 -11.26 -3.09 -13.92
C ARG A 3 -11.37 -3.87 -12.61
N PRO A 4 -11.60 -3.21 -11.46
CA PRO A 4 -11.86 -3.90 -10.20
C PRO A 4 -13.08 -4.81 -10.32
N LEU A 5 -13.01 -5.99 -9.70
CA LEU A 5 -14.12 -6.94 -9.59
C LEU A 5 -14.61 -6.96 -8.15
N LEU A 6 -15.92 -6.93 -7.96
CA LEU A 6 -16.56 -7.06 -6.66
C LEU A 6 -17.29 -8.41 -6.62
N VAL A 7 -16.87 -9.28 -5.70
CA VAL A 7 -17.52 -10.57 -5.48
C VAL A 7 -18.58 -10.42 -4.39
N THR A 8 -19.84 -10.69 -4.73
CA THR A 8 -20.98 -10.62 -3.80
C THR A 8 -21.61 -12.00 -3.59
N GLY A 9 -22.34 -12.18 -2.48
CA GLY A 9 -23.00 -13.45 -2.16
C GLY A 9 -23.25 -13.63 -0.65
N GLY A 10 -24.12 -14.59 -0.30
CA GLY A 10 -24.51 -14.87 1.09
C GLY A 10 -23.35 -15.28 2.01
N PRO A 11 -23.55 -15.29 3.34
CA PRO A 11 -22.53 -15.77 4.27
C PRO A 11 -22.16 -17.24 3.98
N GLY A 12 -20.89 -17.61 4.11
CA GLY A 12 -20.44 -19.00 3.97
C GLY A 12 -20.30 -19.54 2.54
N VAL A 13 -20.64 -18.79 1.49
CA VAL A 13 -20.58 -19.28 0.08
C VAL A 13 -19.17 -19.33 -0.54
N GLY A 14 -18.11 -19.21 0.27
CA GLY A 14 -16.73 -19.36 -0.21
C GLY A 14 -16.13 -18.14 -0.92
N LYS A 15 -16.69 -16.93 -0.80
CA LYS A 15 -16.14 -15.70 -1.44
C LYS A 15 -14.65 -15.48 -1.16
N SER A 16 -14.23 -15.64 0.10
CA SER A 16 -12.83 -15.50 0.49
C SER A 16 -11.96 -16.62 -0.10
N SER A 17 -12.48 -17.86 -0.15
CA SER A 17 -11.79 -18.99 -0.77
C SER A 17 -11.64 -18.80 -2.28
N LEU A 18 -12.63 -18.20 -2.95
CA LEU A 18 -12.56 -17.86 -4.36
C LEU A 18 -11.44 -16.85 -4.63
N ALA A 19 -11.31 -15.80 -3.82
CA ALA A 19 -10.24 -14.82 -3.97
C ALA A 19 -8.84 -15.47 -3.89
N HIS A 20 -8.64 -16.39 -2.93
CA HIS A 20 -7.40 -17.17 -2.83
C HIS A 20 -7.17 -18.10 -4.02
N SER A 21 -8.19 -18.83 -4.45
CA SER A 21 -8.07 -19.76 -5.58
C SER A 21 -7.73 -19.03 -6.88
N VAL A 22 -8.37 -17.88 -7.13
CA VAL A 22 -8.08 -17.03 -8.29
C VAL A 22 -6.65 -16.47 -8.25
N ALA A 23 -6.20 -16.02 -7.07
CA ALA A 23 -4.84 -15.50 -6.92
C ALA A 23 -3.77 -16.57 -7.20
N ASP A 24 -3.99 -17.79 -6.71
CA ASP A 24 -3.11 -18.94 -6.91
C ASP A 24 -3.11 -19.40 -8.38
N GLU A 25 -4.28 -19.62 -8.96
CA GLU A 25 -4.44 -20.11 -10.34
C GLU A 25 -3.91 -19.12 -11.39
N LEU A 26 -4.00 -17.81 -11.12
CA LEU A 26 -3.51 -16.77 -12.01
C LEU A 26 -2.11 -16.23 -11.64
N GLY A 27 -1.47 -16.76 -10.60
CA GLY A 27 -0.14 -16.33 -10.16
C GLY A 27 -0.06 -14.85 -9.73
N LEU A 28 -1.11 -14.30 -9.13
CA LEU A 28 -1.21 -12.87 -8.76
C LEU A 28 -0.44 -12.50 -7.49
N GLY A 29 0.15 -13.51 -6.82
CA GLY A 29 0.86 -13.38 -5.57
C GLY A 29 -0.06 -13.46 -4.35
N GLU A 30 0.41 -12.90 -3.24
CA GLU A 30 -0.33 -12.93 -1.97
C GLU A 30 -1.64 -12.12 -2.05
N VAL A 31 -2.72 -12.69 -1.50
CA VAL A 31 -3.98 -11.97 -1.30
C VAL A 31 -3.82 -11.02 -0.13
N LEU A 32 -3.92 -9.73 -0.41
CA LEU A 32 -3.96 -8.68 0.60
C LEU A 32 -5.21 -8.86 1.45
N ARG A 33 -5.12 -8.60 2.76
CA ARG A 33 -6.27 -8.71 3.66
C ARG A 33 -6.54 -7.38 4.33
N TRP A 34 -7.78 -6.92 4.25
CA TRP A 34 -8.26 -5.77 5.00
C TRP A 34 -9.64 -6.05 5.61
N PRO A 35 -9.70 -6.49 6.88
CA PRO A 35 -10.98 -6.67 7.57
C PRO A 35 -11.62 -5.31 7.83
N VAL A 36 -12.75 -5.05 7.19
CA VAL A 36 -13.53 -3.82 7.39
C VAL A 36 -14.57 -4.03 8.49
N VAL A 37 -14.47 -3.24 9.56
CA VAL A 37 -15.40 -3.21 10.69
C VAL A 37 -15.90 -1.78 10.93
N SER A 38 -16.81 -1.59 11.89
CA SER A 38 -17.39 -0.27 12.20
C SER A 38 -16.38 0.81 12.63
N ARG A 39 -15.19 0.38 13.04
CA ARG A 39 -14.09 1.27 13.46
C ARG A 39 -13.02 1.47 12.38
N SER A 40 -13.14 0.81 11.23
CA SER A 40 -12.18 0.97 10.13
C SER A 40 -12.31 2.35 9.50
N THR A 41 -11.18 2.96 9.18
CA THR A 41 -11.08 4.27 8.53
C THR A 41 -10.41 4.13 7.17
N LEU A 42 -10.60 5.12 6.29
CA LEU A 42 -9.94 5.15 4.99
C LEU A 42 -8.40 5.15 5.12
N GLN A 43 -7.87 5.79 6.16
CA GLN A 43 -6.43 5.87 6.41
C GLN A 43 -5.82 4.48 6.65
N ASP A 44 -6.55 3.56 7.28
CA ASP A 44 -6.11 2.18 7.51
C ASP A 44 -5.87 1.41 6.21
N GLY A 45 -6.62 1.75 5.15
CA GLY A 45 -6.52 1.11 3.84
C GLY A 45 -5.50 1.77 2.91
N LEU A 46 -5.35 3.10 2.96
CA LEU A 46 -4.56 3.87 2.01
C LEU A 46 -3.06 3.85 2.29
N TYR A 47 -2.56 4.78 3.10
CA TYR A 47 -1.15 4.92 3.41
C TYR A 47 -0.97 5.57 4.79
N HIS A 48 0.15 5.27 5.43
CA HIS A 48 0.64 5.96 6.61
C HIS A 48 1.85 6.81 6.24
N TYR A 49 1.90 8.04 6.75
CA TYR A 49 3.00 8.97 6.52
C TYR A 49 3.72 9.25 7.83
N ASP A 50 5.01 8.87 7.91
CA ASP A 50 5.83 9.11 9.09
C ASP A 50 6.46 10.50 9.05
N ALA A 51 5.69 11.48 9.54
CA ALA A 51 6.14 12.86 9.62
C ALA A 51 7.30 13.07 10.60
N ILE A 52 7.41 12.22 11.64
CA ILE A 52 8.43 12.35 12.68
C ILE A 52 9.79 11.92 12.13
N ALA A 53 9.84 10.74 11.50
CA ALA A 53 11.06 10.25 10.84
C ALA A 53 11.56 11.27 9.80
N ARG A 54 10.65 11.82 8.97
CA ARG A 54 11.03 12.84 7.99
C ARG A 54 11.60 14.10 8.64
N LEU A 55 10.96 14.60 9.69
CA LEU A 55 11.45 15.80 10.37
C LEU A 55 12.86 15.58 10.94
N GLN A 56 13.10 14.41 11.53
CA GLN A 56 14.40 14.03 12.07
C GLN A 56 15.48 14.00 10.98
N ASP A 57 15.19 13.38 9.83
CA ASP A 57 16.15 13.31 8.71
C ASP A 57 16.45 14.68 8.12
N VAL A 58 15.44 15.55 7.99
CA VAL A 58 15.61 16.95 7.55
C VAL A 58 16.54 17.71 8.49
N GLN A 59 16.38 17.54 9.79
CA GLN A 59 17.25 18.18 10.78
C GLN A 59 18.69 17.66 10.65
N ILE A 60 18.88 16.33 10.56
CA ILE A 60 20.22 15.74 10.43
C ILE A 60 20.91 16.23 9.16
N ALA A 61 20.24 16.20 8.01
CA ALA A 61 20.82 16.68 6.75
C ALA A 61 21.19 18.16 6.78
N ALA A 62 20.35 19.01 7.39
CA ALA A 62 20.64 20.43 7.57
C ALA A 62 21.91 20.68 8.43
N HIS A 63 22.19 19.81 9.41
CA HIS A 63 23.36 19.95 10.29
C HIS A 63 24.62 19.29 9.70
N SER A 64 24.45 18.31 8.82
CA SER A 64 25.55 17.52 8.24
C SER A 64 26.14 18.13 6.97
N GLY A 65 25.51 19.17 6.40
CA GLY A 65 25.96 19.84 5.17
C GLY A 65 25.83 18.98 3.90
N THR A 66 25.18 17.82 3.98
CA THR A 66 24.95 16.92 2.85
C THR A 66 23.70 17.36 2.08
N ALA A 67 23.86 18.35 1.21
CA ALA A 67 22.84 18.67 0.22
C ALA A 67 22.90 17.62 -0.90
N THR A 68 22.12 16.55 -0.76
CA THR A 68 21.87 15.61 -1.86
C THR A 68 21.06 16.31 -2.95
N GLU A 69 21.25 15.94 -4.22
CA GLU A 69 20.49 16.55 -5.33
C GLU A 69 18.96 16.39 -5.14
N PRO A 70 18.18 17.46 -5.38
CA PRO A 70 16.73 17.43 -5.19
C PRO A 70 16.06 16.35 -6.04
N GLY A 71 15.36 15.44 -5.39
CA GLY A 71 14.54 14.41 -6.05
C GLY A 71 15.27 13.11 -6.42
N ALA A 72 16.53 12.95 -6.03
CA ALA A 72 17.18 11.64 -6.10
C ALA A 72 16.55 10.65 -5.09
N PRO A 73 16.38 9.36 -5.43
CA PRO A 73 15.90 8.35 -4.48
C PRO A 73 16.87 8.25 -3.28
N GLY A 74 16.34 8.34 -2.06
CA GLY A 74 17.13 8.42 -0.82
C GLY A 74 17.62 9.85 -0.45
N SER A 75 17.26 10.88 -1.22
CA SER A 75 17.35 12.27 -0.73
C SER A 75 16.29 12.49 0.36
N VAL A 76 16.57 13.36 1.32
CA VAL A 76 15.59 13.70 2.37
C VAL A 76 14.31 14.34 1.78
N GLU A 77 14.37 14.82 0.53
CA GLU A 77 13.21 15.33 -0.20
C GLU A 77 12.33 14.23 -0.79
N SER A 78 12.83 13.00 -0.93
CA SER A 78 12.06 11.83 -1.37
C SER A 78 10.97 11.49 -0.34
N ILE A 79 9.73 11.86 -0.64
CA ILE A 79 8.59 11.57 0.27
C ILE A 79 8.30 10.06 0.38
N GLY A 80 8.72 9.28 -0.61
CA GLY A 80 8.44 7.84 -0.70
C GLY A 80 9.02 7.05 0.48
N ASP A 81 10.16 7.49 1.01
CA ASP A 81 10.85 6.81 2.12
C ASP A 81 10.06 6.89 3.45
N TYR A 82 9.09 7.80 3.52
CA TYR A 82 8.23 8.03 4.69
C TYR A 82 6.80 7.54 4.49
N LEU A 83 6.49 6.93 3.35
CA LEU A 83 5.16 6.41 3.02
C LEU A 83 5.13 4.89 3.15
N ARG A 84 4.22 4.39 4.00
CA ARG A 84 3.91 2.96 4.09
C ARG A 84 2.49 2.74 3.56
N LEU A 85 2.36 1.98 2.48
CA LEU A 85 1.05 1.66 1.90
C LEU A 85 0.29 0.64 2.78
N GLY A 86 -1.01 0.88 2.95
CA GLY A 86 -1.96 -0.08 3.49
C GLY A 86 -2.47 -1.05 2.41
N PRO A 87 -3.38 -1.97 2.73
CA PRO A 87 -3.84 -3.00 1.79
C PRO A 87 -4.51 -2.43 0.53
N LEU A 88 -5.35 -1.40 0.65
CA LEU A 88 -6.00 -0.76 -0.51
C LEU A 88 -4.99 0.06 -1.32
N GLY A 89 -4.10 0.81 -0.66
CA GLY A 89 -3.02 1.53 -1.35
C GLY A 89 -2.10 0.60 -2.12
N THR A 90 -1.75 -0.55 -1.54
CA THR A 90 -0.95 -1.59 -2.18
C THR A 90 -1.68 -2.22 -3.36
N ALA A 91 -3.00 -2.46 -3.25
CA ALA A 91 -3.80 -3.03 -4.32
C ALA A 91 -3.94 -2.11 -5.55
N LEU A 92 -3.94 -0.79 -5.31
CA LEU A 92 -4.09 0.24 -6.35
C LEU A 92 -2.75 0.73 -6.91
N LEU A 93 -1.62 0.32 -6.33
CA LEU A 93 -0.30 0.68 -6.84
C LEU A 93 -0.15 0.16 -8.29
N PRO A 94 0.28 1.01 -9.25
CA PRO A 94 0.46 0.58 -10.63
C PRO A 94 1.43 -0.62 -10.71
N GLY A 95 0.94 -1.75 -11.20
CA GLY A 95 1.72 -2.96 -11.42
C GLY A 95 1.43 -3.56 -12.78
N GLU A 96 2.25 -4.53 -13.20
CA GLU A 96 2.01 -5.30 -14.43
C GLU A 96 0.78 -6.21 -14.29
N LEU A 97 0.66 -6.83 -13.11
CA LEU A 97 -0.43 -7.70 -12.71
C LEU A 97 -1.35 -7.02 -11.69
N PRO A 98 -2.66 -7.33 -11.69
CA PRO A 98 -3.57 -6.86 -10.64
C PRO A 98 -3.24 -7.53 -9.30
N ARG A 99 -3.69 -6.91 -8.21
CA ARG A 99 -3.62 -7.45 -6.86
C ARG A 99 -5.00 -7.85 -6.36
N VAL A 100 -5.05 -8.89 -5.53
CA VAL A 100 -6.27 -9.36 -4.87
C VAL A 100 -6.28 -8.83 -3.43
N LEU A 101 -7.44 -8.30 -3.00
CA LEU A 101 -7.69 -7.67 -1.70
C LEU A 101 -8.95 -8.26 -1.04
#